data_AF-A0A1R3TRN5-F1
#
_entry.id   AF-A0A1R3TRN5-F1
#
_cell.length_a   1.000
_cell.length_b   1.000
_cell.length_c   1.000
_cell.angle_alpha   90.00
_cell.angle_beta   90.00
_cell.angle_gamma   90.00
#
_symmetry.space_group_name_H-M   'P 1'
#
loop_
_entity.id
_entity.type
_entity.pdbx_description
1 polymer ?
#
loop_
_entity_poly.entity_id
_entity_poly.type
_entity_poly.pdbx_seq_one_letter_code
_entity_poly.pdbx_strand_id
1 'polypeptide(L)'
;MKIRYEVSGNMQRGEMSRYIKSKPLLTRDEAIIEWLELRFRTWILDNIVNTLSDFDFEPNTASPVSFDVTFHQQAHGQMFYATMGGIIIG
;
A
#
# COMPACT_ATOMS: atom_id res chain seq x y z
N MET A 1 4.24 -13.01 -7.29
CA MET A 1 3.81 -13.25 -5.88
C MET A 1 2.94 -12.09 -5.45
N LYS A 2 1.70 -12.36 -5.08
CA LYS A 2 0.69 -11.38 -4.70
C LYS A 2 0.45 -11.40 -3.20
N ILE A 3 0.52 -10.23 -2.58
CA ILE A 3 0.40 -10.04 -1.13
C ILE A 3 -0.64 -8.95 -0.87
N ARG A 4 -1.62 -9.24 -0.01
CA ARG A 4 -2.55 -8.26 0.53
C ARG A 4 -2.01 -7.69 1.84
N TYR A 5 -1.93 -6.37 1.92
CA TYR A 5 -1.63 -5.66 3.16
C TYR A 5 -2.87 -4.87 3.61
N GLU A 6 -3.35 -5.18 4.81
CA GLU A 6 -4.35 -4.35 5.48
C GLU A 6 -3.67 -3.22 6.24
N VAL A 7 -4.12 -1.99 6.03
CA VAL A 7 -3.64 -0.81 6.77
C VAL A 7 -4.06 -0.95 8.23
N SER A 8 -3.18 -1.59 8.99
CA SER A 8 -3.39 -1.99 10.36
C SER A 8 -2.50 -1.15 11.28
N GLY A 9 -3.10 -0.65 12.36
CA GLY A 9 -2.41 0.19 13.34
C GLY A 9 -3.08 1.55 13.55
N ASN A 10 -3.23 1.92 14.81
CA ASN A 10 -3.90 3.16 15.21
C ASN A 10 -3.18 4.42 14.68
N MET A 11 -1.85 4.35 14.57
CA MET A 11 -1.05 5.45 14.02
C MET A 11 -1.29 5.67 12.53
N GLN A 12 -1.17 4.61 11.71
CA GLN A 12 -1.38 4.69 10.26
C GLN A 12 -2.82 5.15 9.93
N ARG A 13 -3.82 4.63 10.64
CA ARG A 13 -5.21 5.08 10.50
C ARG A 13 -5.40 6.54 10.89
N GLY A 14 -4.69 7.01 11.92
CA GLY A 14 -4.67 8.41 12.34
C GLY A 14 -4.03 9.32 11.30
N GLU A 15 -2.90 8.93 10.71
CA GLU A 15 -2.22 9.66 9.64
C GLU A 15 -3.09 9.75 8.37
N MET A 16 -3.65 8.62 7.93
CA MET A 16 -4.58 8.58 6.80
C MET A 16 -5.79 9.49 7.05
N SER A 17 -6.39 9.44 8.24
CA SER A 17 -7.53 10.32 8.58
C SER A 17 -7.15 11.80 8.52
N ARG A 18 -5.96 12.18 8.98
CA ARG A 18 -5.46 13.56 8.87
C ARG A 18 -5.22 13.96 7.42
N TYR A 19 -4.68 13.05 6.61
CA TYR A 19 -4.44 13.29 5.18
C TYR A 19 -5.74 13.51 4.42
N ILE A 20 -6.75 12.66 4.62
CA ILE A 20 -8.07 12.82 3.99
C ILE A 20 -8.66 14.20 4.34
N LYS A 21 -8.55 14.63 5.60
CA LYS A 21 -9.03 15.95 6.04
C LYS A 21 -8.27 17.13 5.42
N SER A 22 -7.01 16.95 5.05
CA SER A 22 -6.21 18.02 4.42
C SER A 22 -6.44 18.13 2.91
N LYS A 23 -7.23 17.22 2.31
CA LYS A 23 -7.54 17.18 0.88
C LYS A 23 -9.05 17.43 0.63
N PRO A 24 -9.58 18.62 0.93
CA PRO A 24 -11.02 18.91 0.82
C PRO A 24 -11.55 18.91 -0.62
N LEU A 25 -10.65 18.94 -1.63
CA LEU A 25 -11.00 18.90 -3.04
C LEU A 25 -11.11 17.48 -3.61
N LEU A 26 -10.68 16.47 -2.86
CA LEU A 26 -10.75 15.07 -3.26
C LEU A 26 -11.92 14.39 -2.57
N THR A 27 -12.53 13.42 -3.23
CA THR A 27 -13.39 12.47 -2.54
C THR A 27 -12.59 11.67 -1.52
N ARG A 28 -13.28 11.09 -0.54
CA ARG A 28 -12.65 10.24 0.47
C ARG A 28 -11.80 9.13 -0.17
N ASP A 29 -12.32 8.49 -1.21
CA ASP A 29 -11.67 7.35 -1.84
C ASP A 29 -10.46 7.76 -2.67
N GLU A 30 -10.55 8.87 -3.41
CA GLU A 30 -9.39 9.47 -4.09
C GLU A 30 -8.29 9.84 -3.10
N ALA A 31 -8.65 10.46 -1.97
CA ALA A 31 -7.69 10.83 -0.93
C ALA A 31 -7.03 9.61 -0.26
N ILE A 32 -7.77 8.51 -0.09
CA ILE A 32 -7.21 7.23 0.40
C ILE A 32 -6.24 6.64 -0.62
N ILE A 33 -6.63 6.59 -1.89
CA ILE A 33 -5.77 6.07 -2.97
C ILE A 33 -4.47 6.87 -3.02
N GLU A 34 -4.56 8.20 -3.07
CA GLU A 34 -3.38 9.07 -3.11
C GLU A 34 -2.49 8.87 -1.87
N TRP A 35 -3.09 8.72 -0.68
CA TRP A 35 -2.34 8.44 0.54
C TRP A 35 -1.63 7.08 0.50
N LEU A 36 -2.31 6.03 0.01
CA LEU A 36 -1.75 4.70 -0.15
C LEU A 36 -0.57 4.70 -1.13
N GLU A 37 -0.69 5.41 -2.24
CA GLU A 37 0.39 5.54 -3.22
C GLU A 37 1.59 6.29 -2.64
N LEU A 38 1.38 7.47 -2.07
CA LEU A 38 2.46 8.27 -1.50
C LEU A 38 3.18 7.57 -0.34
N ARG A 39 2.46 6.74 0.42
CA ARG A 39 3.03 6.09 1.59
C ARG A 39 3.64 4.74 1.26
N PHE A 40 2.89 3.85 0.63
CA PHE A 40 3.29 2.45 0.46
C PHE A 40 3.88 2.18 -0.90
N ARG A 41 3.31 2.73 -1.99
CA ARG A 41 3.87 2.54 -3.33
C ARG A 41 5.26 3.17 -3.43
N THR A 42 5.45 4.38 -2.90
CA THR A 42 6.77 5.02 -2.79
C THR A 42 7.72 4.22 -1.90
N TRP A 43 7.27 3.74 -0.73
CA TRP A 43 8.13 2.94 0.15
C TRP A 43 8.58 1.62 -0.49
N ILE A 44 7.70 0.94 -1.23
CA ILE A 44 8.05 -0.29 -1.98
C ILE A 44 9.12 0.02 -3.03
N LEU A 45 8.96 1.12 -3.78
CA LEU A 45 9.96 1.56 -4.76
C LEU A 45 11.31 1.86 -4.12
N ASP A 46 11.33 2.52 -2.96
CA ASP A 46 12.57 2.96 -2.32
C ASP A 46 13.30 1.84 -1.57
N ASN A 47 12.59 0.79 -1.14
CA ASN A 47 13.14 -0.21 -0.20
C ASN A 47 13.10 -1.65 -0.72
N ILE A 48 12.22 -1.98 -1.67
CA ILE A 48 11.94 -3.36 -2.05
C ILE A 48 12.33 -3.67 -3.49
N VAL A 49 12.01 -2.78 -4.41
CA VAL A 49 12.23 -2.99 -5.85
C VAL A 49 13.19 -1.94 -6.41
N ASN A 50 13.58 -2.08 -7.68
CA ASN A 50 14.45 -1.10 -8.33
C ASN A 50 13.66 -0.16 -9.25
N THR A 51 12.52 -0.63 -9.78
CA THR A 51 11.69 0.16 -10.70
C THR A 51 10.20 -0.05 -10.44
N LEU A 52 9.38 0.90 -10.92
CA LEU A 52 7.91 0.79 -10.86
C LEU A 52 7.35 -0.34 -11.72
N SER A 53 8.13 -0.92 -12.64
CA SER A 53 7.69 -2.06 -13.45
C SER A 53 7.91 -3.40 -12.76
N ASP A 54 8.58 -3.45 -11.60
CA ASP A 54 8.84 -4.68 -10.87
C ASP A 54 7.62 -5.17 -10.05
N PHE A 55 6.58 -4.33 -9.92
CA PHE A 55 5.38 -4.64 -9.17
C PHE A 55 4.13 -3.90 -9.67
N ASP A 56 2.98 -4.54 -9.48
CA ASP A 56 1.66 -3.91 -9.62
C ASP A 56 1.11 -3.56 -8.23
N PHE A 57 0.47 -2.39 -8.10
CA PHE A 57 -0.09 -1.89 -6.85
C PHE A 57 -1.58 -1.60 -7.02
N GLU A 58 -2.43 -2.31 -6.28
CA GLU A 58 -3.89 -2.25 -6.39
C GLU A 58 -4.50 -1.78 -5.05
N PRO A 59 -4.80 -0.49 -4.90
CA PRO A 59 -5.40 0.02 -3.66
C PRO A 59 -6.85 -0.43 -3.50
N ASN A 60 -7.27 -0.66 -2.25
CA ASN A 60 -8.63 -1.01 -1.87
C ASN A 60 -9.13 -0.10 -0.75
N THR A 61 -10.11 0.74 -1.07
CA THR A 61 -10.68 1.75 -0.15
C THR A 61 -11.81 1.22 0.74
N ALA A 62 -12.25 -0.03 0.52
CA ALA A 62 -13.23 -0.69 1.36
C ALA A 62 -12.73 -0.81 2.80
N SER A 63 -13.63 -0.98 3.77
CA SER A 63 -13.23 -1.20 5.16
C SER A 63 -13.08 -2.71 5.44
N PRO A 64 -11.91 -3.18 5.92
CA PRO A 64 -10.72 -2.41 6.26
C PRO A 64 -9.91 -1.98 5.02
N VAL A 65 -9.37 -0.76 5.06
CA VAL A 65 -8.56 -0.19 3.96
C VAL A 65 -7.33 -1.06 3.77
N SER A 66 -7.07 -1.45 2.54
CA SER A 66 -6.00 -2.39 2.19
C SER A 66 -5.42 -2.07 0.81
N PHE A 67 -4.39 -2.80 0.42
CA PHE A 67 -3.90 -2.83 -0.95
C PHE A 67 -3.33 -4.20 -1.26
N ASP A 68 -3.38 -4.60 -2.53
CA ASP A 68 -2.71 -5.77 -3.05
C ASP A 68 -1.46 -5.33 -3.81
N VAL A 69 -0.35 -6.06 -3.61
CA VAL A 69 0.89 -5.87 -4.37
C VAL A 69 1.24 -7.16 -5.07
N THR A 70 1.43 -7.09 -6.39
CA THR A 70 1.91 -8.22 -7.18
C THR A 70 3.36 -7.97 -7.57
N PHE A 71 4.30 -8.69 -6.96
CA PHE A 71 5.70 -8.64 -7.33
C PHE A 71 6.00 -9.60 -8.48
N HIS A 72 6.67 -9.12 -9.52
CA HIS A 72 7.07 -9.92 -10.68
C HIS A 72 8.30 -10.78 -10.39
N GLN A 73 9.13 -10.35 -9.42
CA GLN A 73 10.25 -11.14 -8.90
C GLN A 73 9.92 -11.71 -7.52
N GLN A 74 10.09 -13.02 -7.33
CA GLN A 74 9.75 -13.69 -6.07
C GLN A 74 10.58 -13.17 -4.89
N ALA A 75 11.85 -12.83 -5.11
CA ALA A 75 12.73 -12.29 -4.06
C ALA A 75 12.21 -10.95 -3.48
N HIS A 76 11.69 -10.05 -4.33
CA HIS A 76 11.07 -8.80 -3.88
C HIS A 76 9.84 -9.07 -3.02
N GLY A 77 8.98 -10.01 -3.45
CA GLY A 77 7.80 -10.40 -2.67
C GLY A 77 8.15 -11.01 -1.30
N GLN A 78 9.19 -11.85 -1.25
CA GLN A 78 9.69 -12.40 0.03
C GLN A 78 10.23 -11.30 0.95
N MET A 79 10.98 -10.33 0.41
CA MET A 79 11.52 -9.22 1.19
C MET A 79 10.41 -8.30 1.72
N PHE A 80 9.41 -7.99 0.90
CA PHE A 80 8.22 -7.24 1.34
C PHE A 80 7.50 -7.99 2.47
N TYR A 81 7.21 -9.28 2.27
CA TYR A 81 6.51 -10.10 3.26
C TYR A 81 7.28 -10.19 4.59
N ALA A 82 8.60 -10.35 4.54
CA ALA A 82 9.44 -10.39 5.74
C ALA A 82 9.48 -9.04 6.49
N THR A 83 9.35 -7.92 5.77
CA THR A 83 9.46 -6.57 6.35
C THR A 83 8.12 -6.04 6.85
N MET A 84 7.06 -6.19 6.05
CA MET A 84 5.74 -5.60 6.30
C MET A 84 4.71 -6.63 6.76
N GLY A 85 4.92 -7.91 6.47
CA GLY A 85 3.90 -8.96 6.65
C GLY A 85 2.82 -8.93 5.57
N GLY A 86 1.58 -9.22 5.98
CA GLY A 86 0.42 -9.31 5.10
C GLY A 86 -0.05 -10.75 4.89
N ILE A 87 -0.92 -10.95 3.90
CA ILE A 87 -1.48 -12.26 3.53
C ILE A 87 -1.09 -12.56 2.09
N ILE A 88 -0.43 -13.69 1.86
CA ILE A 88 -0.12 -14.17 0.52
C ILE A 88 -1.42 -14.69 -0.10
N ILE A 89 -1.79 -14.17 -1.26
CA ILE A 89 -3.08 -14.47 -1.92
C ILE A 89 -2.94 -15.06 -3.33
N GLY A 90 -1.73 -15.30 -3.82
CA GLY A 90 -1.47 -15.96 -5.12
C GLY A 90 -0.06 -15.79 -5.65
#